data_AF-A0A9J8B7L4-F1
#
_entry.id   AF-A0A9J8B7L4-F1
#
_cell.length_a   1.000
_cell.length_b   1.000
_cell.length_c   1.000
_cell.angle_alpha   90.00
_cell.angle_beta   90.00
_cell.angle_gamma   90.00
#
_symmetry.space_group_name_H-M   'P 1'
#
loop_
_entity.id
_entity.type
_entity.pdbx_description
1 polymer ?
#
loop_
_entity_poly.entity_id
_entity_poly.type
_entity_poly.pdbx_seq_one_letter_code
_entity_poly.pdbx_strand_id
1 'polypeptide(L)'
;MSGKHFNVHEVGCCIKYFIFGFNIIFWLLGVAFLSVALWAWSEKGVLSNISSITDLGGFDPVWLFLVVGGVMFVLGFAGCIGALRENSFLLKFFSVFLGIIFFLELTAGVLAFVFKDWIKDQLKFFINNNIRAYRDDIDLQNLIDFTQDYWECCGAFGPEDWNLNIYFNCTDTNLSREKCGVPFSCCTKDPAEDVINTQCGYDIRAKGENEQKTFIHTKGCVPQFEKWLQENLTVVAGIFIGIALLQFVHLKHLSHSADRASISLSLGNRVGTLSSQYPSNQRGIPFAYLLYYIVQQHLHVSMIMVSNSRFAFNPSSAKFNSINTISLHTTHLSSLSL
;
A
#
# COMPACT_ATOMS: atom_id res chain seq x y z
N MET A 1 49.76 -33.45 0.73
CA MET A 1 49.03 -32.17 0.84
C MET A 1 47.55 -32.47 0.75
N SER A 2 46.81 -32.26 1.83
CA SER A 2 45.38 -32.56 1.94
C SER A 2 44.59 -31.56 1.08
N GLY A 3 44.03 -32.04 -0.03
CA GLY A 3 43.14 -31.26 -0.88
C GLY A 3 41.81 -31.06 -0.17
N LYS A 4 41.59 -29.86 0.36
CA LYS A 4 40.27 -29.46 0.85
C LYS A 4 39.32 -29.39 -0.35
N HIS A 5 38.43 -30.37 -0.45
CA HIS A 5 37.29 -30.35 -1.35
C HIS A 5 36.41 -29.14 -0.98
N PHE A 6 36.51 -28.05 -1.72
CA PHE A 6 35.57 -26.94 -1.64
C PHE A 6 34.26 -27.42 -2.28
N ASN A 7 33.29 -27.82 -1.45
CA ASN A 7 31.92 -28.01 -1.91
C ASN A 7 31.34 -26.63 -2.25
N VAL A 8 31.43 -26.25 -3.52
CA VAL A 8 30.64 -25.15 -4.06
C VAL A 8 29.19 -25.62 -4.01
N HIS A 9 28.39 -25.03 -3.12
CA HIS A 9 26.94 -25.25 -3.08
C HIS A 9 26.36 -24.76 -4.41
N GLU A 10 26.16 -25.68 -5.35
CA GLU A 10 25.41 -25.40 -6.56
C GLU A 10 23.96 -25.09 -6.18
N VAL A 11 23.48 -23.94 -6.64
CA VAL A 11 22.12 -23.48 -6.41
C VAL A 11 21.20 -24.38 -7.21
N GLY A 12 20.30 -25.09 -6.54
CA GLY A 12 19.38 -26.04 -7.18
C GLY A 12 18.57 -25.38 -8.30
N CYS A 13 18.34 -26.15 -9.37
CA CYS A 13 17.58 -25.75 -10.55
C CYS A 13 16.25 -25.06 -10.19
N CYS A 14 15.57 -25.56 -9.15
CA CYS A 14 14.31 -25.01 -8.65
C CYS A 14 14.42 -23.56 -8.14
N ILE A 15 15.54 -23.19 -7.50
CA ILE A 15 15.77 -21.85 -6.97
C ILE A 15 15.97 -20.84 -8.11
N LYS A 16 16.66 -21.23 -9.20
CA LYS A 16 16.86 -20.37 -10.37
C LYS A 16 15.52 -20.03 -11.05
N TYR A 17 14.70 -21.04 -11.33
CA TYR A 17 13.37 -20.82 -11.94
C TYR A 17 12.42 -20.05 -11.01
N PHE A 18 12.51 -20.29 -9.71
CA PHE A 18 11.73 -19.55 -8.71
C PHE A 18 12.11 -18.05 -8.68
N ILE A 19 13.40 -17.72 -8.67
CA ILE A 19 13.87 -16.32 -8.70
C ILE A 19 13.45 -15.65 -10.02
N PHE A 20 13.52 -16.35 -11.14
CA PHE A 20 13.04 -15.82 -12.41
C PHE A 20 11.53 -15.54 -12.39
N GLY A 21 10.71 -16.48 -11.90
CA GLY A 21 9.26 -16.28 -11.78
C GLY A 21 8.90 -15.12 -10.85
N PHE A 22 9.63 -14.96 -9.75
CA PHE A 22 9.44 -13.85 -8.83
C PHE A 22 9.72 -12.48 -9.46
N ASN A 23 10.81 -12.35 -10.24
CA ASN A 23 11.12 -11.10 -10.95
C ASN A 23 10.03 -10.75 -11.98
N ILE A 24 9.43 -11.75 -12.63
CA ILE A 24 8.30 -11.55 -13.55
C ILE A 24 7.07 -11.03 -12.82
N ILE A 25 6.72 -11.61 -11.66
CA ILE A 25 5.59 -11.13 -10.84
C ILE A 25 5.83 -9.67 -10.43
N PHE A 26 7.03 -9.35 -9.97
CA PHE A 26 7.38 -7.98 -9.56
C PHE A 26 7.30 -6.99 -10.73
N TRP A 27 7.75 -7.40 -11.91
CA TRP A 27 7.62 -6.60 -13.13
C TRP A 27 6.15 -6.36 -13.50
N LEU A 28 5.30 -7.38 -13.45
CA LEU A 28 3.85 -7.26 -13.69
C LEU A 28 3.16 -6.35 -12.68
N LEU A 29 3.55 -6.43 -11.40
CA LEU A 29 3.07 -5.48 -10.38
C LEU A 29 3.51 -4.05 -10.71
N GLY A 30 4.76 -3.83 -11.14
CA GLY A 30 5.21 -2.51 -11.59
C GLY A 30 4.35 -1.95 -12.73
N VAL A 31 4.00 -2.78 -13.71
CA VAL A 31 3.08 -2.41 -14.80
C VAL A 31 1.69 -2.05 -14.27
N ALA A 32 1.16 -2.83 -13.32
CA ALA A 32 -0.15 -2.55 -12.72
C ALA A 32 -0.16 -1.21 -11.97
N PHE A 33 0.85 -0.93 -11.15
CA PHE A 33 0.99 0.34 -10.42
C PHE A 33 1.08 1.53 -11.37
N LEU A 34 1.89 1.43 -12.44
CA LEU A 34 1.97 2.46 -13.48
C LEU A 34 0.64 2.67 -14.21
N SER A 35 -0.09 1.58 -14.51
CA SER A 35 -1.38 1.65 -15.18
C SER A 35 -2.41 2.39 -14.32
N VAL A 36 -2.48 2.07 -13.02
CA VAL A 36 -3.35 2.77 -12.05
C VAL A 36 -2.93 4.23 -11.91
N ALA A 37 -1.63 4.53 -11.80
CA ALA A 37 -1.13 5.90 -11.68
C ALA A 37 -1.49 6.75 -12.89
N LEU A 38 -1.30 6.21 -14.11
CA LEU A 38 -1.61 6.91 -15.35
C LEU A 38 -3.11 7.08 -15.56
N TRP A 39 -3.91 6.09 -15.17
CA TRP A 39 -5.37 6.21 -15.18
C TRP A 39 -5.85 7.31 -14.23
N ALA A 40 -5.41 7.29 -12.97
CA ALA A 40 -5.74 8.32 -12.00
C ALA A 40 -5.24 9.71 -12.42
N TRP A 41 -4.05 9.80 -13.03
CA TRP A 41 -3.53 11.04 -13.60
C TRP A 41 -4.42 11.56 -14.73
N SER A 42 -4.93 10.69 -15.60
CA SER A 42 -5.77 11.09 -16.73
C SER A 42 -7.12 11.67 -16.27
N GLU A 43 -7.74 11.07 -15.25
CA GLU A 43 -8.99 11.59 -14.67
C GLU A 43 -8.76 12.97 -14.02
N LYS A 44 -7.65 13.14 -13.29
CA LYS A 44 -7.28 14.43 -12.69
C LYS A 44 -6.94 15.49 -13.76
N GLY A 45 -6.25 15.10 -14.83
CA GLY A 45 -5.77 15.99 -15.89
C GLY A 45 -6.85 16.52 -16.84
N VAL A 46 -7.99 15.83 -16.95
CA VAL A 46 -9.15 16.33 -17.74
C VAL A 46 -9.93 17.42 -16.97
N LEU A 47 -9.82 17.45 -15.64
CA LEU A 47 -10.53 18.41 -14.78
C LEU A 47 -9.70 19.65 -14.39
N SER A 48 -8.37 19.61 -14.53
CA SER A 48 -7.46 20.65 -14.01
C SER A 48 -7.18 21.79 -14.99
N ASN A 49 -8.21 22.48 -15.48
CA ASN A 49 -8.03 23.81 -16.11
C ASN A 49 -8.38 24.97 -15.18
N ILE A 50 -8.92 24.73 -13.99
CA ILE A 50 -9.30 25.83 -13.10
C ILE A 50 -9.04 25.40 -11.65
N SER A 51 -8.29 26.25 -10.94
CA SER A 51 -8.15 26.37 -9.49
C SER A 51 -7.18 25.46 -8.73
N SER A 52 -6.09 26.10 -8.27
CA SER A 52 -5.48 25.90 -6.94
C SER A 52 -4.49 24.77 -6.73
N ILE A 53 -3.65 24.44 -7.72
CA ILE A 53 -2.48 23.58 -7.50
C ILE A 53 -1.28 24.45 -7.09
N THR A 54 -1.29 25.01 -5.88
CA THR A 54 -0.07 25.47 -5.15
C THR A 54 -0.48 26.15 -3.83
N ASP A 55 -0.82 25.40 -2.78
CA ASP A 55 -0.61 25.95 -1.42
C ASP A 55 -0.54 24.95 -0.26
N LEU A 56 -0.61 23.64 -0.50
CA LEU A 56 -0.29 22.64 0.51
C LEU A 56 0.59 21.59 -0.13
N GLY A 57 1.85 21.52 0.29
CA GLY A 57 2.86 20.54 -0.12
C GLY A 57 2.53 19.11 0.29
N GLY A 58 1.36 18.62 -0.10
CA GLY A 58 0.93 17.24 0.05
C GLY A 58 1.41 16.40 -1.13
N PHE A 59 2.09 15.29 -0.84
CA PHE A 59 2.36 14.25 -1.82
C PHE A 59 1.04 13.71 -2.36
N ASP A 60 0.65 14.08 -3.58
CA ASP A 60 -0.47 13.42 -4.25
C ASP A 60 -0.16 11.91 -4.32
N PRO A 61 -1.04 11.03 -3.83
CA PRO A 61 -0.86 9.59 -3.93
C PRO A 61 -0.49 9.14 -5.35
N VAL A 62 -1.01 9.80 -6.39
CA VAL A 62 -0.73 9.48 -7.80
C VAL A 62 0.78 9.57 -8.12
N TRP A 63 1.48 10.60 -7.63
CA TRP A 63 2.92 10.75 -7.81
C TRP A 63 3.71 9.61 -7.14
N LEU A 64 3.26 9.18 -5.95
CA LEU A 64 3.83 8.03 -5.26
C LEU A 64 3.66 6.76 -6.09
N PHE A 65 2.44 6.47 -6.58
CA PHE A 65 2.19 5.30 -7.44
C PHE A 65 3.04 5.31 -8.70
N LEU A 66 3.25 6.47 -9.32
CA LEU A 66 4.07 6.63 -10.52
C LEU A 66 5.55 6.34 -10.24
N VAL A 67 6.14 6.98 -9.23
CA VAL A 67 7.57 6.79 -8.89
C VAL A 67 7.85 5.34 -8.48
N VAL A 68 7.00 4.80 -7.60
CA VAL A 68 7.13 3.42 -7.12
C VAL A 68 6.97 2.43 -8.26
N GLY A 69 5.89 2.55 -9.05
CA GLY A 69 5.63 1.69 -10.19
C GLY A 69 6.76 1.72 -11.21
N GLY A 70 7.32 2.91 -11.48
CA GLY A 70 8.47 3.09 -12.36
C GLY A 70 9.72 2.37 -11.87
N VAL A 71 10.08 2.53 -10.59
CA VAL A 71 11.23 1.83 -10.00
C VAL A 71 11.02 0.32 -10.04
N MET A 72 9.82 -0.16 -9.67
CA MET A 72 9.48 -1.60 -9.73
C MET A 72 9.59 -2.16 -11.14
N PHE A 73 9.07 -1.44 -12.14
CA PHE A 73 9.14 -1.84 -13.54
C PHE A 73 10.59 -1.97 -14.03
N VAL A 74 11.43 -0.95 -13.77
CA VAL A 74 12.85 -0.96 -14.20
C VAL A 74 13.63 -2.07 -13.51
N LEU A 75 13.48 -2.22 -12.19
CA LEU A 75 14.19 -3.25 -11.44
C LEU A 75 13.71 -4.66 -11.81
N GLY A 76 12.41 -4.87 -12.00
CA GLY A 76 11.85 -6.14 -12.45
C GLY A 76 12.31 -6.53 -13.84
N PHE A 77 12.30 -5.59 -14.78
CA PHE A 77 12.81 -5.80 -16.14
C PHE A 77 14.31 -6.12 -16.15
N ALA A 78 15.11 -5.33 -15.42
CA ALA A 78 16.55 -5.56 -15.29
C ALA A 78 16.87 -6.91 -14.63
N GLY A 79 16.11 -7.31 -13.60
CA GLY A 79 16.22 -8.61 -12.94
C GLY A 79 15.92 -9.77 -13.89
N CYS A 80 14.84 -9.68 -14.67
CA CYS A 80 14.46 -10.70 -15.65
C CYS A 80 15.51 -10.85 -16.76
N ILE A 81 15.92 -9.74 -17.41
CA ILE A 81 16.91 -9.77 -18.49
C ILE A 81 18.29 -10.17 -17.96
N GLY A 82 18.69 -9.67 -16.78
CA GLY A 82 19.94 -10.02 -16.13
C GLY A 82 20.05 -11.53 -15.86
N ALA A 83 18.95 -12.15 -15.40
CA ALA A 83 18.90 -13.60 -15.18
C ALA A 83 18.91 -14.40 -16.49
N LEU A 84 18.14 -14.00 -17.51
CA LEU A 84 18.05 -14.73 -18.79
C LEU A 84 19.30 -14.61 -19.66
N ARG A 85 19.93 -13.44 -19.66
CA ARG A 85 21.13 -13.16 -20.48
C ARG A 85 22.42 -13.42 -19.74
N GLU A 86 22.36 -13.88 -18.49
CA GLU A 86 23.50 -14.02 -17.58
C GLU A 86 24.41 -12.76 -17.57
N ASN A 87 23.79 -11.58 -17.73
CA ASN A 87 24.53 -10.34 -17.86
C ASN A 87 24.91 -9.80 -16.48
N SER A 88 26.20 -9.93 -16.16
CA SER A 88 26.79 -9.50 -14.88
C SER A 88 26.54 -8.03 -14.55
N PHE A 89 26.51 -7.14 -15.54
CA PHE A 89 26.28 -5.72 -15.30
C PHE A 89 24.86 -5.45 -14.80
N LEU A 90 23.86 -6.04 -15.45
CA LEU A 90 22.44 -5.94 -15.06
C LEU A 90 22.19 -6.59 -13.69
N LEU A 91 22.81 -7.75 -13.42
CA LEU A 91 22.71 -8.42 -12.12
C LEU A 91 23.35 -7.59 -10.99
N LYS A 92 24.50 -6.94 -11.24
CA LYS A 92 25.14 -6.03 -10.28
C LYS A 92 24.30 -4.79 -10.03
N PHE A 93 23.77 -4.17 -11.09
CA PHE A 93 22.86 -3.03 -10.98
C PHE A 93 21.67 -3.38 -10.08
N PHE A 94 20.97 -4.49 -10.38
CA PHE A 94 19.84 -4.96 -9.59
C PHE A 94 20.22 -5.22 -8.12
N SER A 95 21.36 -5.88 -7.87
CA SER A 95 21.85 -6.15 -6.53
C SER A 95 22.17 -4.88 -5.73
N VAL A 96 22.71 -3.84 -6.36
CA VAL A 96 23.02 -2.56 -5.68
C VAL A 96 21.72 -1.88 -5.23
N PHE A 97 20.71 -1.81 -6.11
CA PHE A 97 19.42 -1.20 -5.76
C PHE A 97 18.69 -1.96 -4.66
N LEU A 98 18.71 -3.30 -4.69
CA LEU A 98 18.17 -4.10 -3.59
C LEU A 98 18.91 -3.87 -2.26
N GLY A 99 20.24 -3.70 -2.31
CA GLY A 99 21.03 -3.34 -1.13
C GLY A 99 20.62 -1.97 -0.57
N ILE A 100 20.42 -0.97 -1.44
CA ILE A 100 19.95 0.36 -1.03
C ILE A 100 18.57 0.25 -0.36
N ILE A 101 17.63 -0.49 -0.95
CA ILE A 101 16.28 -0.69 -0.40
C ILE A 101 16.36 -1.34 0.99
N PHE A 102 17.21 -2.35 1.18
CA PHE A 102 17.40 -3.01 2.48
C PHE A 102 17.89 -2.02 3.55
N PHE A 103 18.87 -1.18 3.24
CA PHE A 103 19.34 -0.17 4.20
C PHE A 103 18.31 0.92 4.47
N LEU A 104 17.53 1.33 3.46
CA LEU A 104 16.43 2.26 3.63
C LEU A 104 15.32 1.66 4.52
N GLU A 105 15.00 0.39 4.36
CA GLU A 105 14.01 -0.31 5.18
C GLU A 105 14.46 -0.41 6.65
N LEU A 106 15.72 -0.81 6.89
CA LEU A 106 16.28 -0.82 8.24
C LEU A 106 16.26 0.59 8.88
N THR A 107 16.67 1.60 8.12
CA THR A 107 16.69 3.00 8.58
C THR A 107 15.28 3.48 8.88
N ALA A 108 14.31 3.20 7.99
CA ALA A 108 12.91 3.55 8.19
C ALA A 108 12.31 2.85 9.41
N GLY A 109 12.61 1.57 9.64
CA GLY A 109 12.15 0.84 10.82
C GLY A 109 12.69 1.44 12.12
N VAL A 110 13.98 1.81 12.16
CA VAL A 110 14.58 2.48 13.32
C VAL A 110 13.97 3.87 13.53
N LEU A 111 13.86 4.66 12.46
CA LEU A 111 13.26 6.00 12.53
C LEU A 111 11.80 5.95 12.96
N ALA A 112 11.02 4.97 12.50
CA ALA A 112 9.62 4.81 12.90
C ALA A 112 9.47 4.54 14.40
N PHE A 113 10.40 3.78 14.98
CA PHE A 113 10.43 3.53 16.41
C PHE A 113 10.86 4.77 17.21
N VAL A 114 11.91 5.46 16.76
CA VAL A 114 12.47 6.65 17.43
C VAL A 114 11.50 7.85 17.37
N PHE A 115 10.88 8.08 16.22
CA PHE A 115 10.02 9.23 15.95
C PHE A 115 8.53 8.89 15.96
N LYS A 116 8.12 7.95 16.83
CA LYS A 116 6.71 7.53 16.94
C LYS A 116 5.74 8.69 17.20
N ASP A 117 6.13 9.65 18.03
CA ASP A 117 5.28 10.78 18.42
C ASP A 117 5.12 11.75 17.25
N TRP A 118 6.19 11.97 16.48
CA TRP A 118 6.13 12.77 15.26
C TRP A 118 5.25 12.10 14.20
N ILE A 119 5.34 10.76 14.03
CA ILE A 119 4.46 10.00 13.13
C ILE A 119 2.99 10.16 13.56
N LYS A 120 2.71 10.11 14.85
CA LYS A 120 1.37 10.33 15.40
C LYS A 120 0.84 11.72 15.04
N ASP A 121 1.66 12.76 15.15
CA ASP A 121 1.28 14.12 14.77
C ASP A 121 1.08 14.27 13.25
N GLN A 122 1.90 13.61 12.44
CA GLN A 122 1.70 13.57 10.99
C GLN A 122 0.39 12.85 10.62
N LEU A 123 0.08 11.73 11.27
CA LEU A 123 -1.17 11.01 11.05
C LEU A 123 -2.38 11.86 11.46
N LYS A 124 -2.29 12.59 12.59
CA LYS A 124 -3.28 13.58 13.00
C LYS A 124 -3.51 14.63 11.92
N PHE A 125 -2.43 15.25 11.46
CA PHE A 125 -2.47 16.31 10.46
C PHE A 125 -3.09 15.80 9.15
N PHE A 126 -2.68 14.61 8.71
CA PHE A 126 -3.21 13.95 7.53
C PHE A 126 -4.72 13.73 7.65
N ILE A 127 -5.20 13.07 8.72
CA ILE A 127 -6.64 12.81 8.90
C ILE A 127 -7.42 14.12 9.00
N ASN A 128 -6.92 15.12 9.74
CA ASN A 128 -7.62 16.40 9.89
C ASN A 128 -7.71 17.19 8.58
N ASN A 129 -6.67 17.16 7.74
CA ASN A 129 -6.70 17.79 6.43
C ASN A 129 -7.71 17.10 5.51
N ASN A 130 -7.76 15.77 5.58
CA ASN A 130 -8.72 14.95 4.86
C ASN A 130 -10.17 15.16 5.35
N ILE A 131 -10.39 15.37 6.65
CA ILE A 131 -11.70 15.75 7.19
C ILE A 131 -12.15 17.12 6.65
N ARG A 132 -11.25 18.10 6.53
CA ARG A 132 -11.59 19.43 5.96
C ARG A 132 -12.15 19.32 4.54
N ALA A 133 -11.51 18.50 3.70
CA ALA A 133 -11.89 18.29 2.30
C ALA A 133 -12.87 17.11 2.08
N TYR A 134 -13.46 16.54 3.13
CA TYR A 134 -14.26 15.31 3.07
C TYR A 134 -15.42 15.33 2.06
N ARG A 135 -16.03 16.50 1.81
CA ARG A 135 -17.13 16.68 0.83
C ARG A 135 -16.69 17.18 -0.53
N ASP A 136 -15.41 17.53 -0.68
CA ASP A 136 -14.88 18.14 -1.90
C ASP A 136 -14.40 17.07 -2.90
N ASP A 137 -14.06 15.87 -2.41
CA ASP A 137 -13.56 14.75 -3.21
C ASP A 137 -14.19 13.42 -2.74
N ILE A 138 -14.79 12.68 -3.67
CA ILE A 138 -15.47 11.41 -3.40
C ILE A 138 -14.50 10.28 -3.03
N ASP A 139 -13.29 10.28 -3.56
CA ASP A 139 -12.27 9.28 -3.23
C ASP A 139 -11.79 9.48 -1.81
N LEU A 140 -11.58 10.74 -1.43
CA LEU A 140 -11.28 11.14 -0.07
C LEU A 140 -12.40 10.77 0.91
N GLN A 141 -13.66 10.97 0.49
CA GLN A 141 -14.81 10.60 1.27
C GLN A 141 -14.84 9.09 1.55
N ASN A 142 -14.73 8.28 0.50
CA ASN A 142 -14.72 6.82 0.57
C ASN A 142 -13.59 6.30 1.45
N LEU A 143 -12.44 6.97 1.41
CA LEU A 143 -11.33 6.68 2.27
C LEU A 143 -11.67 6.92 3.76
N ILE A 144 -12.12 8.12 4.11
CA ILE A 144 -12.39 8.43 5.51
C ILE A 144 -13.48 7.49 6.06
N ASP A 145 -14.50 7.21 5.26
CA ASP A 145 -15.55 6.27 5.60
C ASP A 145 -15.01 4.84 5.79
N PHE A 146 -14.20 4.41 4.81
CA PHE A 146 -13.16 3.40 4.89
C PHE A 146 -12.62 3.14 6.30
N THR A 147 -11.86 4.14 6.71
CA THR A 147 -10.99 4.11 7.87
C THR A 147 -11.83 4.08 9.14
N GLN A 148 -12.92 4.84 9.20
CA GLN A 148 -13.79 4.94 10.36
C GLN A 148 -14.56 3.64 10.63
N ASP A 149 -15.11 3.02 9.57
CA ASP A 149 -15.80 1.73 9.68
C ASP A 149 -14.82 0.60 10.03
N TYR A 150 -13.67 0.52 9.34
CA TYR A 150 -12.71 -0.56 9.55
C TYR A 150 -12.07 -0.54 10.95
N TRP A 151 -11.75 0.66 11.46
CA TRP A 151 -11.12 0.82 12.76
C TRP A 151 -12.11 1.06 13.91
N GLU A 152 -13.41 1.14 13.63
CA GLU A 152 -14.45 1.44 14.64
C GLU A 152 -14.12 2.74 15.40
N CYS A 153 -13.82 3.80 14.65
CA CYS A 153 -13.37 5.08 15.16
C CYS A 153 -14.09 6.26 14.50
N CYS A 154 -14.00 7.44 15.09
CA CYS A 154 -14.55 8.66 14.51
C CYS A 154 -13.59 9.84 14.71
N GLY A 155 -13.26 10.53 13.62
CA GLY A 155 -12.29 11.61 13.61
C GLY A 155 -10.84 11.13 13.88
N ALA A 156 -9.91 12.08 14.02
CA ALA A 156 -8.50 11.75 14.26
C ALA A 156 -8.28 11.30 15.73
N PHE A 157 -8.72 12.10 16.69
CA PHE A 157 -8.69 11.86 18.13
C PHE A 157 -10.08 11.71 18.73
N GLY A 158 -11.12 12.19 18.05
CA GLY A 158 -12.50 11.92 18.40
C GLY A 158 -13.51 12.62 17.49
N PRO A 159 -14.81 12.48 17.80
CA PRO A 159 -15.90 13.07 17.01
C PRO A 159 -15.79 14.59 16.85
N GLU A 160 -15.17 15.28 17.81
CA GLU A 160 -15.01 16.74 17.79
C GLU A 160 -14.11 17.26 16.65
N ASP A 161 -13.26 16.41 16.07
CA ASP A 161 -12.43 16.80 14.92
C ASP A 161 -13.28 17.16 13.69
N TRP A 162 -14.53 16.70 13.63
CA TRP A 162 -15.50 17.09 12.61
C TRP A 162 -15.88 18.57 12.65
N ASN A 163 -15.52 19.32 13.70
CA ASN A 163 -15.58 20.78 13.70
C ASN A 163 -14.68 21.42 12.63
N LEU A 164 -13.66 20.73 12.16
CA LEU A 164 -12.76 21.23 11.12
C LEU A 164 -13.44 21.28 9.74
N ASN A 165 -14.51 20.52 9.53
CA ASN A 165 -15.24 20.50 8.27
C ASN A 165 -16.38 21.53 8.27
N ILE A 166 -16.53 22.28 7.18
CA ILE A 166 -17.52 23.36 7.05
C ILE A 166 -18.98 22.87 7.16
N TYR A 167 -19.27 21.62 6.79
CA TYR A 167 -20.62 21.05 6.81
C TYR A 167 -21.00 20.46 8.18
N PHE A 168 -20.02 19.98 8.95
CA PHE A 168 -20.25 19.32 10.24
C PHE A 168 -19.98 20.22 11.46
N ASN A 169 -19.39 21.39 11.23
CA ASN A 169 -19.04 22.34 12.30
C ASN A 169 -20.26 22.75 13.14
N CYS A 170 -20.10 22.70 14.47
CA CYS A 170 -21.16 22.93 15.46
C CYS A 170 -21.54 24.40 15.71
N THR A 171 -21.02 25.37 14.96
CA THR A 171 -21.33 26.78 15.20
C THR A 171 -22.81 27.08 14.89
N ASP A 172 -23.47 27.91 15.70
CA ASP A 172 -24.88 28.28 15.50
C ASP A 172 -25.16 28.96 14.16
N THR A 173 -24.15 29.61 13.58
CA THR A 173 -24.20 30.22 12.24
C THR A 173 -24.16 29.21 11.10
N ASN A 174 -23.85 27.95 11.38
CA ASN A 174 -23.81 26.89 10.37
C ASN A 174 -25.23 26.50 9.97
N LEU A 175 -25.55 26.70 8.69
CA LEU A 175 -26.84 26.39 8.08
C LEU A 175 -26.90 24.94 7.55
N SER A 176 -25.79 24.20 7.60
CA SER A 176 -25.74 22.82 7.15
C SER A 176 -26.68 21.93 7.96
N ARG A 177 -27.36 21.02 7.26
CA ARG A 177 -28.19 20.00 7.91
C ARG A 177 -27.36 19.02 8.74
N GLU A 178 -26.09 18.85 8.41
CA GLU A 178 -25.14 17.94 9.05
C GLU A 178 -24.37 18.59 10.20
N LYS A 179 -24.72 19.84 10.56
CA LYS A 179 -24.08 20.54 11.68
C LYS A 179 -24.18 19.72 12.97
N CYS A 180 -23.14 19.79 13.79
CA CYS A 180 -23.05 18.96 15.00
C CYS A 180 -23.23 17.46 14.76
N GLY A 181 -23.02 17.01 13.53
CA GLY A 181 -23.05 15.62 13.18
C GLY A 181 -21.67 15.03 12.95
N VAL A 182 -21.69 13.76 12.58
CA VAL A 182 -20.57 12.99 12.03
C VAL A 182 -21.08 12.18 10.84
N PRO A 183 -20.21 11.71 9.92
CA PRO A 183 -20.65 10.84 8.85
C PRO A 183 -21.18 9.50 9.36
N PHE A 184 -21.92 8.82 8.49
CA PHE A 184 -22.52 7.52 8.79
C PHE A 184 -21.47 6.43 9.10
N SER A 185 -20.23 6.58 8.63
CA SER A 185 -19.12 5.66 8.90
C SER A 185 -18.65 5.69 10.37
N CYS A 186 -19.02 6.72 11.13
CA CYS A 186 -18.85 6.74 12.59
C CYS A 186 -19.95 5.99 13.36
N CYS A 187 -21.02 5.55 12.71
CA CYS A 187 -22.17 4.92 13.36
C CYS A 187 -21.85 3.52 13.88
N THR A 188 -22.32 3.22 15.09
CA THR A 188 -22.31 1.86 15.63
C THR A 188 -23.44 1.03 15.02
N LYS A 189 -23.21 -0.28 14.86
CA LYS A 189 -24.25 -1.25 14.48
C LYS A 189 -25.07 -1.60 15.73
N ASP A 190 -26.39 -1.56 15.62
CA ASP A 190 -27.28 -2.06 16.68
C ASP A 190 -27.25 -3.60 16.67
N PRO A 191 -26.97 -4.28 17.79
CA PRO A 191 -27.00 -5.74 17.86
C PRO A 191 -28.36 -6.37 17.51
N ALA A 192 -29.45 -5.61 17.60
CA ALA A 192 -30.81 -6.06 17.31
C ALA A 192 -31.24 -5.83 15.84
N GLU A 193 -30.48 -5.03 15.08
CA GLU A 193 -30.80 -4.69 13.68
C GLU A 193 -29.60 -4.98 12.76
N ASP A 194 -29.82 -5.77 11.70
CA ASP A 194 -28.78 -6.10 10.71
C ASP A 194 -28.37 -4.92 9.80
N VAL A 195 -29.01 -3.76 9.94
CA VAL A 195 -28.80 -2.59 9.07
C VAL A 195 -28.33 -1.39 9.89
N ILE A 196 -27.23 -0.76 9.46
CA ILE A 196 -26.75 0.48 10.07
C ILE A 196 -27.76 1.61 9.81
N ASN A 197 -28.16 2.31 10.86
CA ASN A 197 -28.89 3.56 10.74
C ASN A 197 -27.96 4.66 10.18
N THR A 198 -28.07 4.93 8.88
CA THR A 198 -27.27 5.97 8.20
C THR A 198 -27.57 7.39 8.68
N GLN A 199 -28.64 7.58 9.45
CA GLN A 199 -28.99 8.85 10.08
C GLN A 199 -28.50 8.96 11.53
N CYS A 200 -27.74 7.99 12.06
CA CYS A 200 -27.29 8.03 13.46
C CYS A 200 -26.43 9.28 13.77
N GLY A 201 -25.70 9.76 12.77
CA GLY A 201 -24.71 10.81 12.92
C GLY A 201 -25.30 12.22 13.01
N TYR A 202 -26.59 12.42 12.74
CA TYR A 202 -27.20 13.76 12.75
C TYR A 202 -27.38 14.29 14.18
N ASP A 203 -26.93 15.52 14.40
CA ASP A 203 -27.08 16.27 15.66
C ASP A 203 -26.50 15.53 16.90
N ILE A 204 -25.76 14.43 16.69
CA ILE A 204 -25.33 13.52 17.76
C ILE A 204 -24.34 14.20 18.71
N ARG A 205 -23.50 15.11 18.19
CA ARG A 205 -22.52 15.84 18.99
C ARG A 205 -23.14 16.99 19.80
N ALA A 206 -24.39 17.36 19.50
CA ALA A 206 -25.17 18.25 20.36
C ALA A 206 -25.80 17.51 21.57
N LYS A 207 -25.82 16.17 21.54
CA LYS A 207 -26.33 15.35 22.64
C LYS A 207 -25.25 15.07 23.69
N GLY A 208 -25.68 14.61 24.87
CA GLY A 208 -24.76 14.26 25.95
C GLY A 208 -23.85 13.07 25.61
N GLU A 209 -22.66 13.01 26.20
CA GLU A 209 -21.64 11.99 25.90
C GLU A 209 -22.13 10.54 26.03
N ASN A 210 -23.07 10.28 26.95
CA ASN A 210 -23.62 8.94 27.15
C ASN A 210 -24.46 8.48 25.96
N GLU A 211 -25.21 9.39 25.34
CA GLU A 211 -25.94 9.08 24.11
C GLU A 211 -24.98 8.90 22.95
N GLN A 212 -23.95 9.75 22.83
CA GLN A 212 -22.95 9.61 21.77
C GLN A 212 -22.29 8.22 21.77
N LYS A 213 -21.87 7.73 22.95
CA LYS A 213 -21.25 6.39 23.08
C LYS A 213 -22.15 5.23 22.66
N THR A 214 -23.47 5.45 22.63
CA THR A 214 -24.44 4.42 22.25
C THR A 214 -24.59 4.32 20.73
N PHE A 215 -24.55 5.47 20.03
CA PHE A 215 -24.86 5.56 18.60
C PHE A 215 -23.64 5.74 17.68
N ILE A 216 -22.51 6.20 18.21
CA ILE A 216 -21.30 6.45 17.42
C ILE A 216 -20.04 5.95 18.11
N HIS A 217 -19.02 5.65 17.31
CA HIS A 217 -17.68 5.40 17.79
C HIS A 217 -17.06 6.69 18.33
N THR A 218 -16.84 6.80 19.64
CA THR A 218 -16.29 8.02 20.25
C THR A 218 -14.75 8.04 20.31
N LYS A 219 -14.09 6.96 19.91
CA LYS A 219 -12.62 6.87 19.89
C LYS A 219 -12.08 7.44 18.58
N GLY A 220 -11.00 8.21 18.64
CA GLY A 220 -10.30 8.65 17.43
C GLY A 220 -9.55 7.53 16.71
N CYS A 221 -9.36 7.69 15.41
CA CYS A 221 -8.66 6.70 14.59
C CYS A 221 -7.16 6.63 14.88
N VAL A 222 -6.52 7.74 15.27
CA VAL A 222 -5.09 7.76 15.66
C VAL A 222 -4.81 6.90 16.89
N PRO A 223 -5.49 7.11 18.05
CA PRO A 223 -5.27 6.27 19.22
C PRO A 223 -5.72 4.81 19.01
N GLN A 224 -6.72 4.57 18.16
CA GLN A 224 -7.16 3.22 17.83
C GLN A 224 -6.12 2.46 16.98
N PHE A 225 -5.51 3.14 16.01
CA PHE A 225 -4.36 2.62 15.26
C PHE A 225 -3.17 2.33 16.18
N GLU A 226 -2.85 3.25 17.10
CA GLU A 226 -1.79 3.06 18.09
C GLU A 226 -2.06 1.81 18.95
N LYS A 227 -3.29 1.64 19.43
CA LYS A 227 -3.71 0.48 20.21
C LYS A 227 -3.53 -0.81 19.43
N TRP A 228 -4.01 -0.86 18.18
CA TRP A 228 -3.85 -2.04 17.33
C TRP A 228 -2.37 -2.37 17.09
N LEU A 229 -1.54 -1.36 16.85
CA LEU A 229 -0.11 -1.55 16.64
C LEU A 229 0.56 -2.14 17.88
N GLN A 230 0.18 -1.67 19.08
CA GLN A 230 0.70 -2.21 20.34
C GLN A 230 0.26 -3.66 20.57
N GLU A 231 -1.00 -3.99 20.29
CA GLU A 231 -1.54 -5.34 20.43
C GLU A 231 -0.93 -6.33 19.42
N ASN A 232 -0.57 -5.85 18.22
CA ASN A 232 -0.04 -6.68 17.14
C ASN A 232 1.48 -6.52 16.93
N LEU A 233 2.18 -5.84 17.85
CA LEU A 233 3.58 -5.48 17.68
C LEU A 233 4.48 -6.70 17.41
N THR A 234 4.23 -7.82 18.08
CA THR A 234 4.99 -9.07 17.87
C THR A 234 4.83 -9.60 16.44
N VAL A 235 3.63 -9.55 15.89
CA VAL A 235 3.35 -10.01 14.51
C VAL A 235 4.02 -9.07 13.53
N VAL A 236 3.87 -7.75 13.72
CA VAL A 236 4.49 -6.73 12.85
C VAL A 236 6.01 -6.84 12.87
N ALA A 237 6.62 -6.97 14.05
CA ALA A 237 8.06 -7.15 14.19
C ALA A 237 8.54 -8.47 13.54
N GLY A 238 7.78 -9.56 13.70
CA GLY A 238 8.07 -10.83 13.06
C GLY A 238 8.04 -10.74 11.53
N ILE A 239 7.08 -10.02 10.96
CA ILE A 239 7.00 -9.74 9.52
C ILE A 239 8.22 -8.95 9.07
N PHE A 240 8.56 -7.85 9.76
CA PHE A 240 9.71 -7.01 9.41
C PHE A 240 11.04 -7.78 9.44
N ILE A 241 11.27 -8.59 10.47
CA ILE A 241 12.46 -9.45 10.56
C ILE A 241 12.47 -10.50 9.44
N GLY A 242 11.33 -11.13 9.16
CA GLY A 242 11.20 -12.10 8.07
C GLY A 242 11.56 -11.49 6.71
N ILE A 243 11.07 -10.28 6.45
CA ILE A 243 11.37 -9.52 5.22
C ILE A 243 12.87 -9.21 5.13
N ALA A 244 13.46 -8.67 6.20
CA ALA A 244 14.89 -8.34 6.24
C ALA A 244 15.77 -9.59 5.97
N LEU A 245 15.43 -10.74 6.56
CA LEU A 245 16.14 -12.00 6.33
C LEU A 245 16.00 -12.48 4.88
N LEU A 246 14.80 -12.40 4.31
CA LEU A 246 14.56 -12.79 2.92
C LEU A 246 15.33 -11.90 1.94
N GLN A 247 15.33 -10.58 2.14
CA GLN A 247 16.12 -9.65 1.34
C GLN A 247 17.61 -9.95 1.44
N PHE A 248 18.12 -10.24 2.64
CA PHE A 248 19.52 -10.59 2.85
C PHE A 248 19.92 -11.87 2.08
N VAL A 249 19.09 -12.91 2.13
CA VAL A 249 19.32 -14.15 1.37
C VAL A 249 19.29 -13.88 -0.14
N HIS A 250 18.33 -13.09 -0.61
CA HIS A 250 18.20 -12.72 -2.02
C HIS A 250 19.42 -11.92 -2.52
N LEU A 251 19.85 -10.91 -1.75
CA LEU A 251 21.04 -10.11 -2.05
C LEU A 251 22.30 -10.98 -2.12
N LYS A 252 22.50 -11.86 -1.14
CA LYS A 252 23.65 -12.78 -1.12
C LYS A 252 23.66 -13.74 -2.31
N HIS A 253 22.49 -14.22 -2.71
CA HIS A 253 22.39 -15.10 -3.87
C HIS A 253 22.70 -14.36 -5.18
N LEU A 254 22.19 -13.13 -5.33
CA LEU A 254 22.42 -12.30 -6.51
C LEU A 254 23.88 -11.86 -6.63
N SER A 255 24.51 -11.42 -5.54
CA SER A 255 25.93 -11.05 -5.56
C SER A 255 26.81 -12.23 -5.96
N HIS A 256 26.59 -13.40 -5.36
CA HIS A 256 27.30 -14.62 -5.74
C HIS A 256 27.05 -15.04 -7.21
N SER A 257 25.84 -14.82 -7.72
CA SER A 257 25.51 -15.13 -9.12
C SER A 257 26.15 -14.12 -10.09
N ALA A 258 26.19 -12.85 -9.73
CA ALA A 258 26.86 -11.80 -10.49
C ALA A 258 28.38 -12.00 -10.53
N ASP A 259 28.99 -12.45 -9.43
CA ASP A 259 30.41 -12.77 -9.37
C ASP A 259 30.75 -13.98 -10.25
N ARG A 260 29.94 -15.04 -10.20
CA ARG A 260 30.10 -16.19 -11.12
C ARG A 260 29.99 -15.78 -12.59
N ALA A 261 29.00 -14.96 -12.95
CA ALA A 261 28.83 -14.49 -14.33
C ALA A 261 30.02 -13.58 -14.76
N SER A 262 30.56 -12.78 -13.84
CA SER A 262 31.76 -11.95 -14.09
C SER A 262 33.00 -12.80 -14.34
N ILE A 263 33.19 -13.85 -13.53
CA ILE A 263 34.29 -14.80 -13.67
C ILE A 263 34.17 -15.59 -14.98
N SER A 264 32.97 -16.06 -15.33
CA SER A 264 32.69 -16.75 -16.59
C SER A 264 32.99 -15.88 -17.81
N LEU A 265 32.67 -14.58 -17.77
CA LEU A 265 33.05 -13.62 -18.83
C LEU A 265 34.57 -13.42 -18.90
N SER A 266 35.25 -13.31 -17.75
CA SER A 266 36.72 -13.17 -17.71
C SER A 266 37.47 -14.42 -18.17
N LEU A 267 36.92 -15.60 -17.89
CA LEU A 267 37.45 -16.90 -18.29
C LEU A 267 37.08 -17.20 -19.75
N GLY A 268 35.89 -16.85 -20.21
CA GLY A 268 35.50 -16.93 -21.62
C GLY A 268 36.35 -16.04 -22.54
N ASN A 269 36.82 -14.89 -22.03
CA ASN A 269 37.84 -14.08 -22.71
C ASN A 269 39.27 -14.62 -22.59
N ARG A 270 39.55 -15.60 -21.71
CA ARG A 270 40.89 -16.20 -21.54
C ARG A 270 41.01 -17.64 -22.03
N VAL A 271 39.90 -18.35 -22.23
CA VAL A 271 39.89 -19.81 -22.29
C VAL A 271 38.91 -20.26 -23.38
N GLY A 272 39.43 -20.38 -24.59
CA GLY A 272 38.88 -21.23 -25.64
C GLY A 272 39.17 -22.73 -25.44
N THR A 273 39.40 -23.21 -24.22
CA THR A 273 39.79 -24.61 -23.98
C THR A 273 39.37 -25.16 -22.60
N LEU A 274 38.56 -26.23 -22.60
CA LEU A 274 38.38 -27.27 -21.57
C LEU A 274 37.09 -27.27 -20.70
N SER A 275 36.08 -27.96 -21.25
CA SER A 275 35.31 -29.12 -20.72
C SER A 275 34.81 -29.20 -19.25
N SER A 276 33.48 -29.37 -19.12
CA SER A 276 32.68 -30.45 -18.45
C SER A 276 33.13 -31.06 -17.10
N GLN A 277 32.21 -31.15 -16.09
CA GLN A 277 31.62 -32.37 -15.47
C GLN A 277 30.95 -32.12 -14.06
N TYR A 278 29.67 -32.52 -13.89
CA TYR A 278 28.84 -33.10 -12.74
C TYR A 278 29.32 -33.11 -11.24
N PRO A 279 28.52 -33.52 -10.18
CA PRO A 279 27.09 -33.93 -10.04
C PRO A 279 26.28 -33.38 -8.81
N SER A 280 24.99 -33.77 -8.74
CA SER A 280 23.92 -33.41 -7.79
C SER A 280 23.62 -34.41 -6.65
N ASN A 281 23.35 -33.96 -5.41
CA ASN A 281 22.32 -34.53 -4.48
C ASN A 281 22.11 -33.61 -3.25
N GLN A 282 20.86 -33.44 -2.80
CA GLN A 282 20.46 -32.46 -1.76
C GLN A 282 19.40 -33.04 -0.80
N ARG A 283 19.48 -32.69 0.48
CA ARG A 283 18.39 -32.80 1.47
C ARG A 283 18.18 -31.40 2.07
N GLY A 284 17.02 -30.78 1.80
CA GLY A 284 16.73 -29.38 2.13
C GLY A 284 15.33 -29.21 2.74
N ILE A 285 15.26 -28.24 3.65
CA ILE A 285 14.17 -27.79 4.54
C ILE A 285 12.82 -27.58 3.79
N PRO A 286 11.65 -27.84 4.41
CA PRO A 286 10.37 -27.93 3.70
C PRO A 286 9.96 -26.63 3.00
N PHE A 287 9.89 -26.76 1.67
CA PHE A 287 9.59 -25.76 0.63
C PHE A 287 8.28 -24.97 0.83
N ALA A 288 7.32 -25.53 1.58
CA ALA A 288 6.01 -24.92 1.81
C ALA A 288 6.05 -23.69 2.74
N TYR A 289 7.00 -23.66 3.69
CA TYR A 289 7.13 -22.53 4.61
C TYR A 289 7.70 -21.28 3.94
N LEU A 290 8.66 -21.45 3.02
CA LEU A 290 9.29 -20.33 2.31
C LEU A 290 8.33 -19.63 1.33
N LEU A 291 7.42 -20.40 0.73
CA LEU A 291 6.40 -19.92 -0.21
C LEU A 291 5.37 -18.99 0.47
N TYR A 292 4.97 -19.32 1.70
CA TYR A 292 4.02 -18.54 2.50
C TYR A 292 4.58 -17.15 2.89
N TYR A 293 5.86 -17.08 3.25
CA TYR A 293 6.48 -15.82 3.70
C TYR A 293 6.92 -14.88 2.56
N ILE A 294 7.23 -15.40 1.37
CA ILE A 294 7.62 -14.59 0.20
C ILE A 294 6.40 -13.90 -0.44
N VAL A 295 5.24 -14.53 -0.42
CA VAL A 295 3.97 -13.90 -0.83
C VAL A 295 3.56 -12.80 0.17
N GLN A 296 3.88 -12.95 1.46
CA GLN A 296 3.66 -11.93 2.49
C GLN A 296 4.59 -10.71 2.36
N GLN A 297 5.84 -10.91 1.94
CA GLN A 297 6.81 -9.83 1.71
C GLN A 297 6.34 -8.81 0.64
N HIS A 298 5.68 -9.28 -0.42
CA HIS A 298 5.15 -8.39 -1.46
C HIS A 298 3.85 -7.71 -1.11
N LEU A 299 3.03 -8.35 -0.27
CA LEU A 299 1.90 -7.69 0.34
C LEU A 299 2.33 -6.58 1.29
N HIS A 300 3.61 -6.51 1.73
CA HIS A 300 4.13 -5.49 2.65
C HIS A 300 4.80 -4.28 1.97
N VAL A 301 5.52 -4.44 0.84
CA VAL A 301 5.89 -3.26 0.00
C VAL A 301 4.63 -2.67 -0.62
N SER A 302 3.70 -3.55 -0.99
CA SER A 302 2.34 -3.15 -1.31
C SER A 302 1.71 -2.52 -0.06
N MET A 303 1.56 -3.12 1.12
CA MET A 303 0.85 -2.52 2.28
C MET A 303 1.52 -1.27 2.90
N ILE A 304 2.84 -1.15 2.92
CA ILE A 304 3.52 0.09 3.35
C ILE A 304 3.18 1.24 2.39
N MET A 305 2.88 0.96 1.12
CA MET A 305 2.45 1.96 0.12
C MET A 305 0.93 1.95 -0.18
N VAL A 306 0.22 0.87 0.12
CA VAL A 306 -1.19 0.54 -0.17
C VAL A 306 -2.05 0.74 1.07
N SER A 307 -1.46 0.92 2.26
CA SER A 307 -2.10 1.72 3.31
C SER A 307 -2.43 3.14 2.84
N ASN A 308 -1.98 3.56 1.64
CA ASN A 308 -2.46 4.74 0.92
C ASN A 308 -3.25 4.44 -0.39
N SER A 309 -3.52 3.18 -0.78
CA SER A 309 -4.28 2.86 -2.01
C SER A 309 -5.30 1.73 -1.97
N ARG A 310 -5.47 1.03 -0.84
CA ARG A 310 -6.81 0.53 -0.50
C ARG A 310 -7.82 1.68 -0.36
N PHE A 311 -7.30 2.90 -0.24
CA PHE A 311 -7.99 4.17 -0.26
C PHE A 311 -8.62 4.48 -1.64
N ALA A 312 -8.10 3.91 -2.74
CA ALA A 312 -8.52 4.21 -4.11
C ALA A 312 -9.36 3.10 -4.78
N PHE A 313 -9.48 1.93 -4.15
CA PHE A 313 -10.24 0.80 -4.70
C PHE A 313 -11.40 0.42 -3.77
N ASN A 314 -12.44 1.27 -3.77
CA ASN A 314 -13.78 0.82 -3.44
C ASN A 314 -14.51 0.44 -4.74
N PRO A 315 -14.76 -0.86 -5.02
CA PRO A 315 -15.55 -1.27 -6.19
C PRO A 315 -17.02 -0.84 -6.12
N SER A 316 -17.44 -0.16 -5.04
CA SER A 316 -18.80 0.38 -4.89
C SER A 316 -19.05 1.66 -5.69
N SER A 317 -18.01 2.41 -6.10
CA SER A 317 -18.17 3.57 -6.99
C SER A 317 -18.58 3.16 -8.42
N ALA A 318 -18.24 1.93 -8.84
CA ALA A 318 -18.69 1.37 -10.12
C ALA A 318 -20.17 0.96 -10.11
N LYS A 319 -20.81 0.79 -8.94
CA LYS A 319 -22.23 0.42 -8.84
C LYS A 319 -23.18 1.61 -8.74
N PHE A 320 -22.72 2.79 -8.33
CA PHE A 320 -23.64 3.93 -8.16
C PHE A 320 -23.88 4.73 -9.45
N ASN A 321 -22.97 4.66 -10.43
CA ASN A 321 -23.15 5.29 -11.74
C ASN A 321 -24.07 4.52 -12.70
N SER A 322 -24.54 3.31 -12.37
CA SER A 322 -25.49 2.58 -13.22
C SER A 322 -26.96 2.85 -12.87
N ILE A 323 -27.26 3.48 -11.72
CA ILE A 323 -28.65 3.67 -11.26
C ILE A 323 -29.19 5.06 -11.61
N ASN A 324 -28.34 6.09 -11.67
CA ASN A 324 -28.78 7.46 -11.95
C ASN A 324 -28.83 7.82 -13.46
N THR A 325 -28.26 7.01 -14.35
CA THR A 325 -28.36 7.22 -15.82
C THR A 325 -29.63 6.61 -16.42
N ILE A 326 -30.33 5.72 -15.70
CA ILE A 326 -31.58 5.11 -16.18
C ILE A 326 -32.80 5.97 -15.79
N SER A 327 -32.71 6.76 -14.71
CA SER A 327 -33.85 7.59 -14.26
C SER A 327 -33.95 8.98 -14.91
N LEU A 328 -32.91 9.44 -15.60
CA LEU A 328 -32.90 10.75 -16.28
C LEU A 328 -33.32 10.68 -17.76
N HIS A 329 -33.49 9.48 -18.32
CA HIS A 329 -33.90 9.28 -19.71
C HIS A 329 -35.38 8.95 -19.90
N THR A 330 -36.14 8.75 -18.80
CA THR A 330 -37.57 8.41 -18.80
C THR A 330 -38.51 9.58 -18.50
N THR A 331 -38.02 10.74 -18.09
CA THR A 331 -38.86 11.93 -17.78
C THR A 331 -39.02 12.91 -18.93
N HIS A 332 -38.42 12.65 -20.10
CA HIS A 332 -38.50 13.55 -21.28
C HIS A 332 -39.31 13.00 -22.47
N LEU A 333 -40.00 11.86 -22.31
CA LEU A 333 -40.78 11.19 -23.37
C LEU A 333 -42.30 11.13 -23.13
N SER A 334 -42.81 11.76 -22.06
CA SER A 334 -44.25 11.76 -21.72
C SER A 334 -44.98 13.09 -21.98
N SER A 335 -44.43 13.99 -22.81
CA SER A 335 -45.08 15.26 -23.20
C SER A 335 -45.31 15.43 -24.71
N LEU A 336 -45.25 14.35 -25.49
CA LEU A 336 -45.58 14.33 -26.93
C LEU A 336 -46.46 13.12 -27.25
N SER A 337 -47.69 13.12 -26.71
CA SER A 337 -48.85 12.39 -27.24
C SER A 337 -50.10 12.71 -26.42
N LEU A 338 -50.65 13.90 -26.68
CA LEU A 338 -52.09 14.21 -26.74
C LEU A 338 -52.29 15.62 -27.28
#